data_AF-A0A564NFA0-F1
#
_entry.id   AF-A0A564NFA0-F1
#
_cell.length_a   1.000
_cell.length_b   1.000
_cell.length_c   1.000
_cell.angle_alpha   90.00
_cell.angle_beta   90.00
_cell.angle_gamma   90.00
#
_symmetry.space_group_name_H-M   'P 1'
#
loop_
_entity.id
_entity.type
_entity.pdbx_description
1 polymer ?
#
loop_
_entity_poly.entity_id
_entity_poly.type
_entity_poly.pdbx_seq_one_letter_code
_entity_poly.pdbx_strand_id
1 'polypeptide(L)'
;MVRRLLQLYIGLVLYGVSTALFVHANLGADPWDVFHLGVGKQFNLDFGTVMILTGAAVLLLWIPLRQMPGLGTVSNVIVLGLAANATLAVLPPLESLVARSLLLVGAIVLNALATGMYIGAGFGPGPRDGLMTGLHARTGWSLRGIRTAIEVSVLIIGWLMGGKFGVGTVFYALTIGPLIQLCLPWFRQPIAPIAVTRDTAKTVNEGTGV
;
A
#
# COMPACT_ATOMS: atom_id res chain seq x y z
N MET A 1 -17.20 12.70 7.49
CA MET A 1 -16.33 12.80 6.30
C MET A 1 -14.94 13.33 6.65
N VAL A 2 -14.80 14.52 7.25
CA VAL A 2 -13.51 15.16 7.58
C VAL A 2 -12.56 14.26 8.37
N ARG A 3 -13.04 13.58 9.43
CA ARG A 3 -12.23 12.63 10.22
C ARG A 3 -11.58 11.54 9.36
N ARG A 4 -12.31 10.99 8.39
CA ARG A 4 -11.79 9.94 7.49
C ARG A 4 -10.73 10.51 6.55
N LEU A 5 -10.91 11.73 6.04
CA LEU A 5 -9.92 12.39 5.19
C LEU A 5 -8.63 12.71 5.95
N LEU A 6 -8.74 13.23 7.18
CA LEU A 6 -7.58 13.45 8.04
C LEU A 6 -6.87 12.13 8.33
N GLN A 7 -7.60 11.08 8.69
CA GLN A 7 -7.03 9.75 8.92
C GLN A 7 -6.32 9.20 7.67
N LEU A 8 -6.89 9.40 6.48
CA LEU A 8 -6.26 9.05 5.21
C LEU A 8 -4.94 9.79 5.04
N TYR A 9 -4.95 11.12 5.01
CA TYR A 9 -3.75 11.90 4.70
C TYR A 9 -2.65 11.75 5.75
N ILE A 10 -2.99 11.69 7.04
CA ILE A 10 -2.01 11.39 8.10
C ILE A 10 -1.44 9.99 7.88
N GLY A 11 -2.28 8.99 7.59
CA GLY A 11 -1.82 7.63 7.28
C GLY A 11 -0.88 7.60 6.08
N LEU A 12 -1.20 8.32 5.00
CA LEU A 12 -0.36 8.37 3.79
C LEU A 12 0.99 9.05 4.04
N VAL A 13 1.02 10.16 4.78
CA VAL A 13 2.28 10.84 5.14
C VAL A 13 3.13 9.94 6.03
N LEU A 14 2.54 9.34 7.08
CA LEU A 14 3.26 8.42 7.95
C LEU A 14 3.76 7.19 7.21
N TYR A 15 3.03 6.72 6.20
CA TYR A 15 3.49 5.63 5.34
C TYR A 15 4.75 6.06 4.59
N GLY A 16 4.72 7.19 3.87
CA GLY A 16 5.89 7.68 3.14
C GLY A 16 7.11 7.93 4.05
N VAL A 17 6.89 8.48 5.24
CA VAL A 17 7.93 8.63 6.28
C VAL A 17 8.48 7.26 6.68
N SER A 18 7.62 6.29 7.00
CA SER A 18 8.05 4.95 7.41
C SER A 18 8.88 4.25 6.34
N THR A 19 8.49 4.37 5.07
CA THR A 19 9.20 3.84 3.91
C THR A 19 10.59 4.49 3.79
N ALA A 20 10.66 5.81 3.89
CA ALA A 20 11.95 6.53 3.88
C ALA A 20 12.86 6.08 5.03
N LEU A 21 12.35 5.95 6.25
CA LEU A 21 13.13 5.46 7.40
C LEU A 21 13.63 4.03 7.19
N PHE A 22 12.80 3.16 6.60
CA PHE A 22 13.18 1.80 6.25
C PHE A 22 14.37 1.79 5.29
N VAL A 23 14.23 2.50 4.16
CA VAL A 23 15.27 2.58 3.12
C VAL A 23 16.54 3.20 3.69
N HIS A 24 16.40 4.24 4.51
CA HIS A 24 17.51 4.94 5.16
C HIS A 24 18.27 4.06 6.16
N ALA A 25 17.58 3.14 6.85
CA ALA A 25 18.23 2.13 7.67
C ALA A 25 19.16 1.22 6.86
N ASN A 26 18.98 1.13 5.54
CA ASN A 26 19.91 0.48 4.61
C ASN A 26 20.20 -1.01 4.96
N LEU A 27 19.28 -1.69 5.66
CA LEU A 27 19.39 -3.10 6.05
C LEU A 27 18.55 -4.02 5.12
N GLY A 28 18.02 -3.46 4.04
CA GLY A 28 17.09 -4.06 3.10
C GLY A 28 16.00 -3.05 2.74
N ALA A 29 15.01 -3.49 2.00
CA ALA A 29 13.79 -2.75 1.70
C ALA A 29 12.61 -3.73 1.50
N ASP A 30 11.36 -3.28 1.54
CA ASP A 30 10.26 -4.17 1.15
C ASP A 30 10.32 -4.52 -0.35
N PRO A 31 9.65 -5.60 -0.83
CA PRO A 31 9.73 -6.03 -2.23
C PRO A 31 9.55 -4.93 -3.27
N TRP A 32 8.61 -4.02 -3.05
CA TRP A 32 8.35 -2.92 -3.98
C TRP A 32 9.41 -1.84 -3.86
N ASP A 33 9.89 -1.56 -2.66
CA ASP A 33 10.98 -0.61 -2.47
C ASP A 33 12.32 -1.12 -3.02
N VAL A 34 12.57 -2.43 -3.00
CA VAL A 34 13.72 -3.02 -3.72
C VAL A 34 13.59 -2.72 -5.22
N PHE A 35 12.40 -2.84 -5.79
CA PHE A 35 12.11 -2.43 -7.17
C PHE A 35 12.31 -0.93 -7.38
N HIS A 36 11.74 -0.08 -6.54
CA HIS A 36 11.86 1.37 -6.66
C HIS A 36 13.33 1.83 -6.56
N LEU A 37 14.10 1.26 -5.64
CA LEU A 37 15.54 1.52 -5.53
C LEU A 37 16.31 1.06 -6.77
N GLY A 38 15.97 -0.12 -7.30
CA GLY A 38 16.58 -0.65 -8.52
C GLY A 38 16.34 0.27 -9.73
N VAL A 39 15.08 0.65 -9.97
CA VAL A 39 14.71 1.60 -11.04
C VAL A 39 15.37 2.96 -10.83
N GLY A 40 15.33 3.51 -9.61
CA GLY A 40 15.98 4.78 -9.28
C GLY A 40 17.47 4.79 -9.60
N LYS A 41 18.16 3.67 -9.34
CA LYS A 41 19.57 3.49 -9.66
C LYS A 41 19.84 3.45 -11.17
N GLN A 42 18.98 2.79 -11.95
CA GLN A 42 19.16 2.67 -13.41
C GLN A 42 18.88 3.97 -14.16
N PHE A 43 17.88 4.73 -13.71
CA PHE A 43 17.42 5.95 -14.40
C PHE A 43 17.87 7.26 -13.72
N ASN A 44 18.65 7.17 -12.63
CA ASN A 44 19.08 8.31 -11.82
C ASN A 44 17.90 9.18 -11.35
N LEU A 45 16.85 8.51 -10.85
CA LEU A 45 15.63 9.15 -10.35
C LEU A 45 15.54 9.03 -8.83
N ASP A 46 14.95 10.04 -8.21
CA ASP A 46 14.68 10.02 -6.77
C ASP A 46 13.72 8.87 -6.41
N PHE A 47 13.96 8.26 -5.25
CA PHE A 47 13.19 7.11 -4.78
C PHE A 47 11.67 7.36 -4.77
N GLY A 48 11.22 8.47 -4.19
CA GLY A 48 9.81 8.84 -4.15
C GLY A 48 9.21 9.15 -5.52
N THR A 49 10.02 9.66 -6.46
CA THR A 49 9.59 9.89 -7.85
C THR A 49 9.30 8.56 -8.54
N VAL A 50 10.17 7.57 -8.33
CA VAL A 50 9.96 6.21 -8.86
C VAL A 50 8.72 5.55 -8.24
N MET A 51 8.45 5.75 -6.95
CA MET A 51 7.21 5.28 -6.32
C MET A 51 5.97 5.86 -7.02
N ILE A 52 5.98 7.17 -7.32
CA ILE A 52 4.87 7.85 -8.01
C ILE A 52 4.69 7.29 -9.42
N LEU A 53 5.78 7.18 -10.19
CA LEU A 53 5.73 6.67 -11.57
C LEU A 53 5.26 5.20 -11.61
N THR A 54 5.75 4.37 -10.69
CA THR A 54 5.34 2.97 -10.58
C THR A 54 3.87 2.87 -10.19
N GLY A 55 3.43 3.66 -9.21
CA GLY A 55 2.02 3.74 -8.82
C GLY A 55 1.12 4.16 -9.98
N ALA A 56 1.51 5.18 -10.75
CA ALA A 56 0.79 5.61 -11.95
C ALA A 56 0.74 4.49 -13.01
N ALA A 57 1.85 3.79 -13.27
CA ALA A 57 1.90 2.66 -14.18
C ALA A 57 0.97 1.52 -13.74
N VAL A 58 0.93 1.21 -12.44
CA VAL A 58 0.00 0.21 -11.89
C VAL A 58 -1.46 0.64 -12.06
N LEU A 59 -1.77 1.93 -11.92
CA LEU A 59 -3.12 2.43 -12.19
C LEU A 59 -3.51 2.35 -13.66
N LEU A 60 -2.56 2.50 -14.59
CA LEU A 60 -2.82 2.24 -16.01
C LEU A 60 -3.16 0.76 -16.26
N LEU A 61 -2.55 -0.17 -15.52
CA LEU A 61 -2.92 -1.59 -15.56
C LEU A 61 -4.33 -1.87 -15.02
N TRP A 62 -4.99 -0.93 -14.34
CA TRP A 62 -6.38 -1.08 -13.93
C TRP A 62 -7.37 -0.83 -15.07
N ILE A 63 -6.98 -0.12 -16.13
CA ILE A 63 -7.81 0.12 -17.32
C ILE A 63 -8.36 -1.20 -17.90
N PRO A 64 -7.52 -2.22 -18.20
CA PRO A 64 -8.04 -3.52 -18.65
C PRO A 64 -8.83 -4.24 -17.55
N LEU A 65 -8.55 -4.00 -16.27
CA LEU A 65 -9.26 -4.60 -15.14
C LEU A 65 -10.66 -3.99 -14.92
N ARG A 66 -10.95 -2.81 -15.50
CA ARG A 66 -12.20 -2.06 -15.32
C ARG A 66 -12.48 -1.68 -13.86
N GLN A 67 -11.44 -1.40 -13.09
CA GLN A 67 -11.56 -0.88 -11.73
C GLN A 67 -11.40 0.64 -11.73
N MET A 68 -12.32 1.37 -11.10
CA MET A 68 -12.20 2.81 -10.95
C MET A 68 -11.31 3.16 -9.75
N PRO A 69 -10.21 3.92 -9.93
CA PRO A 69 -9.41 4.39 -8.81
C PRO A 69 -10.21 5.36 -7.94
N GLY A 70 -10.17 5.14 -6.63
CA GLY A 70 -10.76 6.05 -5.65
C GLY A 70 -9.83 7.23 -5.35
N LEU A 71 -10.35 8.24 -4.64
CA LEU A 71 -9.55 9.37 -4.14
C LEU A 71 -8.35 8.86 -3.34
N GLY A 72 -8.56 7.87 -2.46
CA GLY A 72 -7.49 7.29 -1.64
C GLY A 72 -6.40 6.64 -2.49
N THR A 73 -6.75 6.06 -3.63
CA THR A 73 -5.81 5.40 -4.55
C THR A 73 -4.86 6.42 -5.19
N VAL A 74 -5.40 7.50 -5.74
CA VAL A 74 -4.60 8.56 -6.39
C VAL A 74 -3.78 9.32 -5.35
N SER A 75 -4.39 9.67 -4.21
CA SER A 75 -3.67 10.32 -3.12
C SER A 75 -2.55 9.44 -2.58
N ASN A 76 -2.72 8.11 -2.51
CA ASN A 76 -1.68 7.20 -2.07
C ASN A 76 -0.44 7.27 -2.96
N VAL A 77 -0.62 7.21 -4.28
CA VAL A 77 0.52 7.31 -5.23
C VAL A 77 1.32 8.59 -5.00
N ILE A 78 0.63 9.73 -4.93
CA ILE A 78 1.28 11.05 -4.88
C ILE A 78 1.87 11.32 -3.49
N VAL A 79 1.08 11.18 -2.43
CA VAL A 79 1.47 11.59 -1.08
C VAL A 79 2.58 10.71 -0.52
N LEU A 80 2.56 9.39 -0.78
CA LEU A 80 3.62 8.50 -0.28
C LEU A 80 4.98 8.87 -0.87
N GLY A 81 5.06 9.05 -2.19
CA GLY A 81 6.32 9.38 -2.86
C GLY A 81 6.86 10.75 -2.44
N LEU A 82 5.99 11.77 -2.34
CA LEU A 82 6.40 13.09 -1.88
C LEU A 82 6.88 13.07 -0.42
N ALA A 83 6.15 12.40 0.47
CA ALA A 83 6.54 12.29 1.87
C ALA A 83 7.83 11.49 2.04
N ALA A 84 8.05 10.45 1.23
CA ALA A 84 9.29 9.67 1.26
C ALA A 84 10.50 10.53 0.85
N ASN A 85 10.42 11.26 -0.26
CA ASN A 85 11.49 12.17 -0.69
C ASN A 85 11.77 13.28 0.33
N ALA A 86 10.72 13.93 0.84
CA ALA A 86 10.86 14.98 1.85
C ALA A 86 11.55 14.45 3.12
N THR A 87 11.22 13.22 3.53
CA THR A 87 11.84 12.59 4.70
C THR A 87 13.31 12.24 4.43
N LEU A 88 13.63 11.62 3.29
CA LEU A 88 15.00 11.29 2.93
C LEU A 88 15.90 12.54 2.82
N ALA A 89 15.35 13.67 2.39
CA ALA A 89 16.10 14.93 2.24
C ALA A 89 16.59 15.52 3.58
N VAL A 90 15.94 15.20 4.70
CA VAL A 90 16.26 15.76 6.02
C VAL A 90 16.96 14.78 6.95
N LEU A 91 17.05 13.50 6.57
CA LEU A 91 17.64 12.48 7.43
C LEU A 91 19.18 12.51 7.34
N PRO A 92 19.88 12.68 8.47
CA PRO A 92 21.34 12.61 8.49
C PRO A 92 21.83 11.17 8.26
N PRO A 93 23.06 10.96 7.76
CA PRO A 93 23.63 9.62 7.61
C PRO A 93 23.62 8.82 8.93
N LEU A 94 23.29 7.52 8.86
CA LEU A 94 23.43 6.60 9.98
C LEU A 94 24.59 5.62 9.75
N GLU A 95 25.57 5.64 10.63
CA GLU A 95 26.71 4.70 10.58
C GLU A 95 26.54 3.50 11.52
N SER A 96 25.99 3.73 12.72
CA SER A 96 25.84 2.69 13.73
C SER A 96 24.81 1.62 13.33
N LEU A 97 25.23 0.36 13.35
CA LEU A 97 24.36 -0.78 13.09
C LEU A 97 23.19 -0.86 14.08
N VAL A 98 23.42 -0.49 15.35
CA VAL A 98 22.38 -0.48 16.39
C VAL A 98 21.32 0.58 16.04
N ALA A 99 21.75 1.79 15.68
CA ALA A 99 20.83 2.86 15.30
C ALA A 99 20.02 2.49 14.05
N ARG A 100 20.66 1.90 13.04
CA ARG A 100 19.99 1.38 11.83
C ARG A 100 18.99 0.27 12.14
N SER A 101 19.31 -0.62 13.07
CA SER A 101 18.42 -1.71 13.49
C SER A 101 17.19 -1.18 14.23
N LEU A 102 17.37 -0.23 15.15
CA LEU A 102 16.26 0.42 15.85
C LEU A 102 15.38 1.23 14.88
N LEU A 103 16.01 1.95 13.95
CA LEU A 103 15.30 2.69 12.91
C LEU A 103 14.46 1.77 12.03
N LEU A 104 15.01 0.63 11.61
CA LEU A 104 14.30 -0.39 10.84
C LEU A 104 13.08 -0.90 11.61
N VAL A 105 13.24 -1.31 12.87
CA VAL A 105 12.11 -1.81 13.68
C VAL A 105 11.03 -0.72 13.83
N GLY A 106 11.44 0.51 14.14
CA GLY A 106 10.52 1.66 14.24
C GLY A 106 9.79 1.94 12.93
N ALA A 107 10.51 1.87 11.80
CA ALA A 107 9.93 2.05 10.47
C ALA A 107 8.87 1.00 10.17
N ILE A 108 9.10 -0.27 10.51
CA ILE A 108 8.14 -1.37 10.28
C ILE A 108 6.88 -1.19 11.11
N VAL A 109 7.03 -0.84 12.39
CA VAL A 109 5.88 -0.58 13.29
C VAL A 109 5.08 0.62 12.78
N LEU A 110 5.77 1.71 12.43
CA LEU A 110 5.12 2.90 11.87
C LEU A 110 4.41 2.59 10.55
N ASN A 111 5.02 1.77 9.69
CA ASN A 111 4.44 1.34 8.42
C ASN A 111 3.14 0.55 8.65
N ALA A 112 3.10 -0.35 9.63
CA ALA A 112 1.90 -1.10 9.97
C ALA A 112 0.78 -0.19 10.51
N LEU A 113 1.10 0.77 11.39
CA LEU A 113 0.16 1.76 11.90
C LEU A 113 -0.40 2.63 10.78
N ALA A 114 0.47 3.20 9.96
CA ALA A 114 0.13 4.02 8.80
C ALA A 114 -0.76 3.26 7.81
N THR A 115 -0.45 1.97 7.58
CA THR A 115 -1.26 1.07 6.76
C THR A 115 -2.66 0.89 7.32
N GLY A 116 -2.77 0.62 8.63
CA GLY A 116 -4.07 0.55 9.31
C GLY A 116 -4.87 1.85 9.18
N MET A 117 -4.23 3.01 9.32
CA MET A 117 -4.87 4.33 9.20
C MET A 117 -5.44 4.58 7.81
N TYR A 118 -4.63 4.43 6.75
CA TYR A 118 -5.10 4.74 5.39
C TYR A 118 -6.16 3.74 4.92
N ILE A 119 -5.98 2.45 5.20
CA ILE A 119 -6.96 1.42 4.84
C ILE A 119 -8.25 1.64 5.63
N GLY A 120 -8.13 1.89 6.94
CA GLY A 120 -9.27 2.13 7.83
C GLY A 120 -10.11 3.37 7.47
N ALA A 121 -9.54 4.32 6.70
CA ALA A 121 -10.26 5.49 6.21
C ALA A 121 -11.28 5.14 5.12
N GLY A 122 -11.12 4.01 4.42
CA GLY A 122 -12.10 3.46 3.47
C GLY A 122 -12.32 4.30 2.20
N PHE A 123 -11.28 4.97 1.70
CA PHE A 123 -11.34 5.76 0.45
C PHE A 123 -10.90 4.99 -0.81
N GLY A 124 -10.84 3.66 -0.71
CA GLY A 124 -10.43 2.75 -1.78
C GLY A 124 -9.07 2.12 -1.53
N PRO A 125 -8.78 1.00 -2.21
CA PRO A 125 -7.51 0.28 -2.07
C PRO A 125 -6.34 1.07 -2.69
N GLY A 126 -5.12 0.79 -2.25
CA GLY A 126 -3.91 1.29 -2.92
C GLY A 126 -3.73 0.65 -4.31
N PRO A 127 -2.89 1.22 -5.19
CA PRO A 127 -2.66 0.71 -6.55
C PRO A 127 -2.30 -0.78 -6.59
N ARG A 128 -1.41 -1.20 -5.68
CA ARG A 128 -1.00 -2.59 -5.49
C ARG A 128 -2.16 -3.50 -5.06
N ASP A 129 -2.95 -3.06 -4.08
CA ASP A 129 -4.06 -3.85 -3.55
C ASP A 129 -5.18 -4.02 -4.59
N GLY A 130 -5.46 -2.97 -5.37
CA GLY A 130 -6.43 -3.09 -6.47
C GLY A 130 -5.91 -3.94 -7.64
N LEU A 131 -4.62 -3.89 -7.95
CA LEU A 131 -4.02 -4.81 -8.93
C LEU A 131 -4.24 -6.27 -8.52
N MET A 132 -3.97 -6.59 -7.25
CA MET A 132 -4.17 -7.93 -6.69
C MET A 132 -5.64 -8.39 -6.74
N THR A 133 -6.56 -7.54 -6.29
CA THR A 133 -8.00 -7.87 -6.27
C THR A 133 -8.61 -7.92 -7.67
N GLY A 134 -8.14 -7.06 -8.58
CA GLY A 134 -8.56 -7.07 -9.98
C GLY A 134 -8.09 -8.30 -10.74
N LEU A 135 -6.83 -8.72 -10.53
CA LEU A 135 -6.33 -9.98 -11.08
C LEU A 135 -7.10 -11.18 -10.53
N HIS A 136 -7.42 -11.20 -9.23
CA HIS A 136 -8.24 -12.25 -8.65
C HIS A 136 -9.62 -12.33 -9.30
N ALA A 137 -10.30 -11.18 -9.43
CA ALA A 137 -11.62 -11.10 -10.05
C ALA A 137 -11.64 -11.55 -11.53
N ARG A 138 -10.51 -11.39 -12.24
CA ARG A 138 -10.38 -11.77 -13.66
C ARG A 138 -9.93 -13.21 -13.89
N THR A 139 -9.04 -13.73 -13.05
CA THR A 139 -8.38 -15.04 -13.24
C THR A 139 -8.96 -16.15 -12.39
N GLY A 140 -9.64 -15.82 -11.28
CA GLY A 140 -10.11 -16.78 -10.29
C GLY A 140 -9.02 -17.37 -9.40
N TRP A 141 -7.75 -16.98 -9.56
CA TRP A 141 -6.64 -17.47 -8.75
C TRP A 141 -6.69 -16.96 -7.31
N SER A 142 -6.13 -17.68 -6.35
CA SER A 142 -6.13 -17.25 -4.94
C SER A 142 -5.43 -15.88 -4.75
N LEU A 143 -5.99 -15.03 -3.88
CA LEU A 143 -5.39 -13.73 -3.51
C LEU A 143 -3.97 -13.90 -2.96
N ARG A 144 -3.73 -14.95 -2.17
CA ARG A 144 -2.40 -15.27 -1.64
C ARG A 144 -1.41 -15.59 -2.76
N GLY A 145 -1.81 -16.41 -3.73
CA GLY A 145 -0.96 -16.77 -4.87
C GLY A 145 -0.59 -15.55 -5.72
N ILE A 146 -1.59 -14.72 -6.07
CA ILE A 146 -1.36 -13.47 -6.84
C ILE A 146 -0.44 -12.52 -6.08
N ARG A 147 -0.69 -12.32 -4.78
CA ARG A 147 0.15 -11.49 -3.91
C ARG A 147 1.61 -11.93 -3.97
N THR A 148 1.86 -13.21 -3.70
CA THR A 148 3.20 -13.77 -3.66
C THR A 148 3.87 -13.69 -5.02
N ALA A 149 3.16 -14.00 -6.11
CA ALA A 149 3.71 -13.89 -7.46
C ALA A 149 4.15 -12.45 -7.79
N ILE A 150 3.31 -11.46 -7.48
CA ILE A 150 3.64 -10.05 -7.70
C ILE A 150 4.83 -9.63 -6.83
N GLU A 151 4.78 -9.89 -5.52
CA GLU A 151 5.84 -9.53 -4.58
C GLU A 151 7.19 -10.15 -4.95
N VAL A 152 7.20 -11.44 -5.29
CA VAL A 152 8.44 -12.13 -5.70
C VAL A 152 8.94 -11.59 -7.03
N SER A 153 8.05 -11.32 -7.99
CA SER A 153 8.45 -10.78 -9.30
C SER A 153 9.08 -9.40 -9.17
N VAL A 154 8.45 -8.46 -8.46
CA VAL A 154 9.00 -7.12 -8.27
C VAL A 154 10.30 -7.15 -7.46
N LEU A 155 10.39 -8.02 -6.45
CA LEU A 155 11.61 -8.21 -5.67
C LEU A 155 12.77 -8.69 -6.55
N ILE A 156 12.56 -9.72 -7.37
CA ILE A 156 13.58 -10.28 -8.26
C ILE A 156 14.01 -9.23 -9.27
N ILE A 157 13.05 -8.58 -9.95
CA ILE A 157 13.35 -7.54 -10.94
C ILE A 157 14.14 -6.39 -10.29
N GLY A 158 13.68 -5.90 -9.13
CA GLY A 158 14.35 -4.84 -8.39
C GLY A 158 15.77 -5.20 -7.97
N TRP A 159 15.95 -6.42 -7.47
CA TRP A 159 17.26 -6.92 -7.06
C TRP A 159 18.22 -7.03 -8.25
N LEU A 160 17.76 -7.55 -9.39
CA LEU A 160 18.55 -7.60 -10.62
C LEU A 160 18.92 -6.20 -11.15
N MET A 161 18.05 -5.22 -10.94
CA MET A 161 18.33 -3.80 -11.25
C MET A 161 19.26 -3.13 -10.22
N GLY A 162 19.71 -3.85 -9.20
CA GLY A 162 20.66 -3.36 -8.19
C GLY A 162 19.99 -2.74 -6.95
N GLY A 163 18.71 -2.98 -6.73
CA GLY A 163 18.00 -2.67 -5.49
C GLY A 163 18.55 -3.48 -4.31
N LYS A 164 18.49 -2.90 -3.10
CA LYS A 164 19.09 -3.50 -1.91
C LYS A 164 18.13 -4.46 -1.21
N PHE A 165 18.41 -5.76 -1.35
CA PHE A 165 17.79 -6.83 -0.57
C PHE A 165 18.66 -7.16 0.66
N GLY A 166 18.05 -7.43 1.81
CA GLY A 166 18.80 -7.74 3.03
C GLY A 166 17.96 -8.34 4.15
N VAL A 167 18.56 -8.46 5.33
CA VAL A 167 17.91 -9.02 6.54
C VAL A 167 16.63 -8.28 6.90
N GLY A 168 16.60 -6.97 6.70
CA GLY A 168 15.41 -6.15 6.92
C GLY A 168 14.24 -6.52 5.99
N THR A 169 14.52 -6.95 4.76
CA THR A 169 13.47 -7.43 3.83
C THR A 169 12.81 -8.70 4.35
N VAL A 170 13.61 -9.66 4.81
CA VAL A 170 13.11 -10.92 5.38
C VAL A 170 12.32 -10.64 6.65
N PHE A 171 12.86 -9.80 7.53
CA PHE A 171 12.19 -9.40 8.76
C PHE A 171 10.84 -8.73 8.47
N TYR A 172 10.80 -7.77 7.54
CA TYR A 172 9.56 -7.12 7.10
C TYR A 172 8.54 -8.13 6.58
N ALA A 173 8.94 -9.04 5.68
CA ALA A 173 8.04 -10.03 5.11
C ALA A 173 7.37 -10.92 6.18
N LEU A 174 8.09 -11.24 7.26
CA LEU A 174 7.59 -12.03 8.37
C LEU A 174 6.70 -11.23 9.33
N THR A 175 7.03 -9.95 9.60
CA THR A 175 6.36 -9.18 10.66
C THR A 175 5.22 -8.31 10.18
N ILE A 176 5.25 -7.81 8.95
CA ILE A 176 4.29 -6.78 8.51
C ILE A 176 2.85 -7.28 8.50
N GLY A 177 2.62 -8.54 8.09
CA GLY A 177 1.29 -9.14 8.04
C GLY A 177 0.60 -9.15 9.42
N PRO A 178 1.20 -9.81 10.44
CA PRO A 178 0.69 -9.78 11.81
C PRO A 178 0.53 -8.36 12.38
N LEU A 179 1.48 -7.46 12.14
CA LEU A 179 1.41 -6.09 12.64
C LEU A 179 0.25 -5.30 12.03
N ILE A 180 0.01 -5.42 10.72
CA ILE A 180 -1.16 -4.80 10.07
C ILE A 180 -2.45 -5.37 10.66
N GLN A 181 -2.53 -6.68 10.87
CA GLN A 181 -3.72 -7.31 11.46
C GLN A 181 -4.01 -6.77 12.88
N LEU A 182 -2.97 -6.50 13.66
CA LEU A 182 -3.08 -5.89 14.98
C LEU A 182 -3.51 -4.41 14.91
N CYS A 183 -2.98 -3.64 13.97
CA CYS A 183 -3.22 -2.19 13.86
C CYS A 183 -4.57 -1.86 13.22
N LEU A 184 -5.02 -2.66 12.25
CA LEU A 184 -6.19 -2.36 11.44
C LEU A 184 -7.50 -2.17 12.25
N PRO A 185 -7.81 -2.98 13.28
CA PRO A 185 -8.99 -2.79 14.13
C PRO A 185 -9.06 -1.43 14.82
N TRP A 186 -7.91 -0.81 15.16
CA TRP A 186 -7.88 0.50 15.83
C TRP A 186 -8.38 1.65 14.95
N PHE A 187 -8.29 1.48 13.63
CA PHE A 187 -8.57 2.53 12.66
C PHE A 187 -9.78 2.23 11.77
N ARG A 188 -10.34 1.02 11.86
CA ARG A 188 -11.58 0.65 11.17
C ARG A 188 -12.73 1.51 11.69
N GLN A 189 -13.22 2.39 10.85
CA GLN A 189 -14.49 3.07 11.09
C GLN A 189 -15.64 2.11 10.73
N PRO A 190 -16.74 2.09 11.51
CA PRO A 190 -17.96 1.39 11.11
C PRO A 190 -18.39 1.90 9.74
N ILE A 191 -18.36 1.04 8.73
CA ILE A 191 -19.04 1.32 7.48
C ILE A 191 -20.53 1.24 7.82
N ALA A 192 -21.23 2.38 7.78
CA ALA A 192 -22.69 2.38 7.93
C ALA A 192 -23.23 1.35 6.93
N PRO A 193 -23.99 0.33 7.37
CA PRO A 193 -24.60 -0.61 6.44
C PRO A 193 -25.38 0.20 5.42
N ILE A 194 -25.15 -0.04 4.13
CA ILE A 194 -26.03 0.48 3.10
C ILE A 194 -27.40 -0.09 3.44
N ALA A 195 -28.33 0.78 3.84
CA ALA A 195 -29.71 0.40 4.05
C ALA A 195 -30.19 -0.14 2.70
N VAL A 196 -30.29 -1.46 2.59
CA VAL A 196 -30.94 -2.08 1.45
C VAL A 196 -32.42 -1.76 1.63
N THR A 197 -32.88 -0.71 0.94
CA THR A 197 -34.30 -0.41 0.84
C THR A 197 -34.95 -1.60 0.15
N ARG A 198 -35.46 -2.56 0.94
CA ARG A 198 -36.34 -3.62 0.46
C ARG A 198 -37.68 -2.97 0.16
N ASP A 199 -37.80 -2.34 -0.99
CA ASP A 199 -39.07 -1.83 -1.47
C ASP A 199 -39.23 -2.21 -2.93
N THR A 200 -39.66 -3.45 -3.18
CA THR A 200 -40.22 -3.96 -4.46
C THR A 200 -40.68 -5.41 -4.29
N ALA A 201 -41.53 -5.68 -3.31
CA ALA A 201 -42.19 -6.99 -3.21
C ALA A 201 -43.58 -6.90 -2.56
N LYS A 202 -44.47 -5.99 -3.03
CA LYS A 202 -45.88 -6.00 -2.60
C LYS A 202 -46.94 -5.63 -3.65
N THR A 203 -46.65 -5.51 -4.94
CA THR A 203 -47.67 -5.08 -5.93
C THR A 203 -48.04 -6.06 -7.04
N VAL A 204 -47.65 -7.35 -6.97
CA VAL A 204 -47.95 -8.32 -8.06
C VAL A 204 -49.03 -9.37 -7.71
N ASN A 205 -49.61 -9.37 -6.52
CA ASN A 205 -50.49 -10.48 -6.08
C ASN A 205 -51.96 -10.13 -5.80
N GLU A 206 -52.56 -9.17 -6.53
CA GLU A 206 -54.01 -8.87 -6.47
C GLU A 206 -54.70 -8.88 -7.84
N GLY A 207 -54.20 -9.64 -8.81
CA GLY A 207 -54.80 -9.69 -10.15
C GLY A 207 -54.80 -11.07 -10.76
N THR A 208 -55.60 -12.01 -10.22
CA THR A 208 -56.26 -13.11 -10.96
C THR A 208 -57.00 -14.03 -9.97
N GLY A 209 -58.31 -13.83 -9.86
CA GLY A 209 -59.23 -14.72 -9.17
C GLY A 209 -60.62 -14.53 -9.75
N VAL A 210 -60.83 -15.18 -10.91
CA VAL A 210 -62.16 -15.51 -11.44
C VAL A 210 -62.69 -16.70 -10.65
#